data_AF-A0A2K8WQA1-F1
#
_entry.id   AF-A0A2K8WQA1-F1
#
_cell.length_a   1.000
_cell.length_b   1.000
_cell.length_c   1.000
_cell.angle_alpha   90.00
_cell.angle_beta   90.00
_cell.angle_gamma   90.00
#
_symmetry.space_group_name_H-M   'P 1'
#
loop_
_entity.id
_entity.type
_entity.pdbx_description
1 polymer ?
#
loop_
_entity_poly.entity_id
_entity_poly.type
_entity_poly.pdbx_seq_one_letter_code
_entity_poly.pdbx_strand_id
1 'polypeptide(L)'
;MFKKIKAILTTDIFSSEDNSSSDSPHKQNVPESAVILHNQLFSELKILTSIAKTLDSDYLNQSDFKFFLNIRASFAKNTGQYEGLENSAELLRVAIAAQSIFLKIEQTELRYRSSKQQEYYDYVLTILTEIFEKKETEEEKENGILTAQKKYLPKQLYSSAEFKEKLETKREEINATIKSEEGKIAINDYAESVKQLATKQDLGLRLLYLFKRTDIKDLSILKVLSDMVNYLQSKDLRKTNAVIDLVRKNQEIFLQVTRIIGLPKSKETLENYAIILQYLALSKKHEKNSGQYFRLIEVMGQWANLYNMIEDNRAQYPAKEYNLSPEYLKEIPGIDIYVKHEDMINIFSNKS
;
A
#
# COMPACT_ATOMS: atom_id res chain seq x y z
N MET A 1 -1.93 -26.63 -5.78
CA MET A 1 -1.80 -25.74 -4.62
C MET A 1 -3.07 -25.76 -3.76
N PHE A 2 -4.24 -25.34 -4.26
CA PHE A 2 -5.47 -25.17 -3.45
C PHE A 2 -6.46 -26.37 -3.41
N LYS A 3 -6.14 -27.51 -4.05
CA LYS A 3 -7.03 -28.69 -4.06
C LYS A 3 -7.13 -29.40 -2.71
N LYS A 4 -6.08 -29.36 -1.87
CA LYS A 4 -6.09 -29.98 -0.53
C LYS A 4 -7.00 -29.23 0.46
N ILE A 5 -6.95 -27.89 0.45
CA ILE A 5 -7.76 -27.03 1.33
C ILE A 5 -9.26 -27.22 1.05
N LYS A 6 -9.65 -27.29 -0.23
CA LYS A 6 -11.05 -27.50 -0.64
C LYS A 6 -11.57 -28.92 -0.34
N ALA A 7 -10.69 -29.92 -0.34
CA ALA A 7 -11.05 -31.30 -0.03
C ALA A 7 -11.40 -31.49 1.45
N ILE A 8 -10.67 -30.84 2.36
CA ILE A 8 -10.90 -30.95 3.82
C ILE A 8 -12.27 -30.35 4.22
N LEU A 9 -12.73 -29.30 3.55
CA LEU A 9 -14.03 -28.66 3.81
C LEU A 9 -15.24 -29.41 3.21
N THR A 10 -15.02 -30.47 2.41
CA THR A 10 -16.09 -31.21 1.72
C THR A 10 -16.18 -32.68 2.09
N THR A 11 -15.35 -33.16 3.01
CA THR A 11 -15.38 -34.54 3.49
C THR A 11 -15.92 -34.62 4.92
N ASP A 12 -17.14 -35.15 5.06
CA ASP A 12 -17.57 -35.84 6.28
C ASP A 12 -16.65 -37.06 6.47
N ILE A 13 -15.61 -36.92 7.30
CA ILE A 13 -14.74 -38.03 7.67
C ILE A 13 -15.30 -38.67 8.94
N PHE A 14 -16.41 -39.39 8.78
CA PHE A 14 -16.77 -40.53 9.62
C PHE A 14 -17.27 -41.64 8.71
N SER A 15 -16.37 -42.54 8.35
CA SER A 15 -16.74 -43.89 7.93
C SER A 15 -15.72 -44.85 8.54
N SER A 16 -16.11 -45.37 9.70
CA SER A 16 -15.58 -46.58 10.29
C SER A 16 -15.82 -47.75 9.34
N GLU A 17 -14.76 -48.46 8.95
CA GLU A 17 -14.89 -49.85 8.54
C GLU A 17 -13.59 -50.59 8.89
N ASP A 18 -13.72 -51.49 9.86
CA ASP A 18 -12.78 -52.57 10.15
C ASP A 18 -12.71 -53.52 8.96
N ASN A 19 -11.50 -53.94 8.60
CA ASN A 19 -11.25 -55.33 8.22
C ASN A 19 -9.77 -55.68 8.39
N SER A 20 -9.55 -56.76 9.12
CA SER A 20 -8.27 -57.35 9.46
C SER A 20 -7.72 -58.23 8.34
N SER A 21 -6.44 -58.06 8.01
CA SER A 21 -5.59 -59.14 7.50
C SER A 21 -4.13 -58.83 7.81
N SER A 22 -3.50 -59.74 8.52
CA SER A 22 -2.12 -59.74 9.01
C SER A 22 -1.10 -59.82 7.89
N ASP A 23 -0.26 -58.78 7.80
CA ASP A 23 1.20 -58.85 7.61
C ASP A 23 1.73 -57.44 7.83
N SER A 24 2.19 -57.14 9.04
CA SER A 24 2.65 -55.79 9.39
C SER A 24 4.07 -55.58 8.85
N PRO A 25 4.30 -54.70 7.88
CA PRO A 25 5.66 -54.22 7.63
C PRO A 25 6.10 -53.48 8.90
N HIS A 26 7.30 -53.76 9.41
CA HIS A 26 7.87 -53.03 10.55
C HIS A 26 7.93 -51.53 10.21
N LYS A 27 6.93 -50.77 10.67
CA LYS A 27 6.86 -49.32 10.45
C LYS A 27 8.06 -48.66 11.09
N GLN A 28 8.69 -47.76 10.35
CA GLN A 28 9.83 -46.99 10.84
C GLN A 28 9.34 -45.88 11.78
N ASN A 29 10.18 -45.46 12.72
CA ASN A 29 9.89 -44.27 13.51
C ASN A 29 10.25 -43.03 12.68
N VAL A 30 9.45 -41.97 12.81
CA VAL A 30 9.79 -40.67 12.22
C VAL A 30 11.09 -40.17 12.88
N PRO A 31 12.06 -39.65 12.13
CA PRO A 31 13.29 -39.09 12.69
C PRO A 31 12.99 -38.02 13.74
N GLU A 32 13.70 -38.05 14.87
CA GLU A 32 13.49 -37.12 15.98
C GLU A 32 13.61 -35.65 15.55
N SER A 33 14.57 -35.35 14.67
CA SER A 33 14.74 -34.01 14.08
C SER A 33 13.51 -33.53 13.31
N ALA A 34 12.84 -34.43 12.58
CA ALA A 34 11.62 -34.11 11.85
C ALA A 34 10.42 -33.90 12.79
N VAL A 35 10.34 -34.67 13.89
CA VAL A 35 9.33 -34.46 14.94
C VAL A 35 9.53 -33.12 15.64
N ILE A 36 10.77 -32.77 15.99
CA ILE A 36 11.11 -31.49 16.62
C ILE A 36 10.71 -30.33 15.69
N LEU A 37 11.11 -30.38 14.42
CA LEU A 37 10.78 -29.36 13.43
C LEU A 37 9.25 -29.22 13.27
N HIS A 38 8.53 -30.33 13.08
CA HIS A 38 7.07 -30.31 12.99
C HIS A 38 6.45 -29.61 14.20
N ASN A 39 6.87 -29.97 15.42
CA ASN A 39 6.29 -29.42 16.64
C ASN A 39 6.59 -27.92 16.81
N GLN A 40 7.77 -27.46 16.40
CA GLN A 40 8.12 -26.04 16.35
C GLN A 40 7.20 -25.28 15.40
N LEU A 41 7.10 -25.73 14.15
CA LEU A 41 6.23 -25.13 13.14
C LEU A 41 4.76 -25.09 13.61
N PHE A 42 4.28 -26.17 14.22
CA PHE A 42 2.91 -26.27 14.72
C PHE A 42 2.65 -25.33 15.90
N SER A 43 3.64 -25.11 16.77
CA SER A 43 3.58 -24.13 17.85
C SER A 43 3.50 -22.69 17.31
N GLU A 44 4.34 -22.35 16.35
CA GLU A 44 4.31 -21.03 15.69
C GLU A 44 2.99 -20.79 14.96
N LEU A 45 2.47 -21.81 14.25
CA LEU A 45 1.19 -21.73 13.56
C LEU A 45 0.03 -21.46 14.54
N LYS A 46 0.05 -22.05 15.75
CA LYS A 46 -0.92 -21.74 16.81
C LYS A 46 -0.84 -20.29 17.27
N ILE A 47 0.36 -19.75 17.43
CA ILE A 47 0.56 -18.34 17.81
C ILE A 47 -0.04 -17.42 16.75
N LEU A 48 0.28 -17.66 15.47
CA LEU A 48 -0.28 -16.88 14.35
C LEU A 48 -1.80 -17.00 14.29
N THR A 49 -2.36 -18.17 14.55
CA THR A 49 -3.82 -18.37 14.60
C THR A 49 -4.48 -17.53 15.69
N SER A 50 -3.90 -17.48 16.89
CA SER A 50 -4.43 -16.65 17.99
C SER A 50 -4.36 -15.15 17.67
N ILE A 51 -3.29 -14.71 17.02
CA ILE A 51 -3.16 -13.33 16.53
C ILE A 51 -4.24 -13.06 15.48
N ALA A 52 -4.42 -13.95 14.51
CA ALA A 52 -5.42 -13.83 13.45
C ALA A 52 -6.85 -13.73 14.00
N LYS A 53 -7.21 -14.58 14.98
CA LYS A 53 -8.52 -14.51 15.67
C LYS A 53 -8.78 -13.16 16.33
N THR A 54 -7.74 -12.52 16.85
CA THR A 54 -7.84 -11.20 17.48
C THR A 54 -8.00 -10.09 16.43
N LEU A 55 -7.38 -10.26 15.25
CA LEU A 55 -7.45 -9.29 14.17
C LEU A 55 -8.73 -9.43 13.32
N ASP A 56 -9.31 -10.63 13.22
CA ASP A 56 -10.52 -10.91 12.45
C ASP A 56 -11.79 -10.40 13.14
N SER A 57 -12.05 -9.10 13.01
CA SER A 57 -13.23 -8.45 13.60
C SER A 57 -14.46 -8.48 12.69
N ASP A 58 -15.65 -8.40 13.30
CA ASP A 58 -16.93 -8.32 12.58
C ASP A 58 -17.04 -7.10 11.67
N TYR A 59 -16.29 -6.04 11.96
CA TYR A 59 -16.20 -4.87 11.08
C TYR A 59 -15.77 -5.25 9.66
N LEU A 60 -14.86 -6.22 9.52
CA LEU A 60 -14.34 -6.68 8.24
C LEU A 60 -15.44 -7.35 7.39
N ASN A 61 -16.53 -7.78 8.03
CA ASN A 61 -17.67 -8.39 7.34
C ASN A 61 -18.67 -7.38 6.78
N GLN A 62 -18.54 -6.08 7.11
CA GLN A 62 -19.44 -5.03 6.63
C GLN A 62 -19.39 -4.90 5.10
N SER A 63 -20.57 -4.79 4.47
CA SER A 63 -20.69 -4.72 3.01
C SER A 63 -19.91 -3.55 2.39
N ASP A 64 -19.86 -2.41 3.08
CA ASP A 64 -19.14 -1.22 2.67
C ASP A 64 -17.62 -1.43 2.70
N PHE A 65 -17.10 -2.08 3.74
CA PHE A 65 -15.67 -2.42 3.82
C PHE A 65 -15.29 -3.48 2.77
N LYS A 66 -16.12 -4.51 2.55
CA LYS A 66 -15.91 -5.49 1.47
C LYS A 66 -15.89 -4.83 0.10
N PHE A 67 -16.76 -3.84 -0.14
CA PHE A 67 -16.76 -3.07 -1.37
C PHE A 67 -15.43 -2.30 -1.55
N PHE A 68 -14.95 -1.64 -0.50
CA PHE A 68 -13.62 -1.02 -0.52
C PHE A 68 -12.49 -2.01 -0.82
N LEU A 69 -12.49 -3.19 -0.19
CA LEU A 69 -11.48 -4.22 -0.46
C LEU A 69 -11.51 -4.70 -1.91
N ASN A 70 -12.70 -4.87 -2.49
CA ASN A 70 -12.85 -5.26 -3.91
C ASN A 70 -12.30 -4.19 -4.86
N ILE A 71 -12.52 -2.91 -4.56
CA ILE A 71 -11.93 -1.80 -5.32
C ILE A 71 -10.40 -1.88 -5.23
N ARG A 72 -9.87 -1.99 -4.01
CA ARG A 72 -8.41 -2.05 -3.79
C ARG A 72 -7.77 -3.27 -4.46
N ALA A 73 -8.45 -4.42 -4.44
CA ALA A 73 -8.04 -5.62 -5.18
C ALA A 73 -8.03 -5.39 -6.69
N SER A 74 -9.01 -4.66 -7.23
CA SER A 74 -9.11 -4.36 -8.66
C SER A 74 -8.02 -3.39 -9.13
N PHE A 75 -7.68 -2.38 -8.31
CA PHE A 75 -6.49 -1.54 -8.51
C PHE A 75 -5.22 -2.37 -8.48
N ALA A 76 -5.04 -3.21 -7.46
CA ALA A 76 -3.84 -4.03 -7.30
C ALA A 76 -3.64 -5.06 -8.43
N LYS A 77 -4.73 -5.58 -9.00
CA LYS A 77 -4.74 -6.46 -10.17
C LYS A 77 -4.63 -5.69 -11.49
N ASN A 78 -4.84 -4.38 -11.48
CA ASN A 78 -4.90 -3.52 -12.66
C ASN A 78 -5.91 -4.01 -13.70
N THR A 79 -7.18 -4.16 -13.31
CA THR A 79 -8.23 -4.77 -14.16
C THR A 79 -9.49 -3.91 -14.28
N GLY A 80 -10.22 -4.08 -15.39
CA GLY A 80 -11.50 -3.43 -15.63
C GLY A 80 -11.43 -1.91 -15.63
N GLN A 81 -12.41 -1.25 -15.02
CA GLN A 81 -12.47 0.21 -14.94
C GLN A 81 -11.35 0.85 -14.09
N TYR A 82 -10.58 0.05 -13.36
CA TYR A 82 -9.47 0.53 -12.51
C TYR A 82 -8.11 0.50 -13.21
N GLU A 83 -8.07 -0.05 -14.44
CA GLU A 83 -6.84 -0.23 -15.19
C GLU A 83 -6.13 1.10 -15.49
N GLY A 84 -4.86 1.18 -15.09
CA GLY A 84 -3.98 2.33 -15.30
C GLY A 84 -4.20 3.48 -14.32
N LEU A 85 -5.05 3.31 -13.31
CA LEU A 85 -5.43 4.39 -12.38
C LEU A 85 -4.70 4.35 -11.02
N GLU A 86 -4.07 3.22 -10.64
CA GLU A 86 -3.49 3.00 -9.29
C GLU A 86 -2.48 4.07 -8.91
N ASN A 87 -1.50 4.34 -9.77
CA ASN A 87 -0.45 5.31 -9.46
C ASN A 87 -1.00 6.74 -9.31
N SER A 88 -1.93 7.14 -10.17
CA SER A 88 -2.58 8.46 -10.08
C SER A 88 -3.43 8.59 -8.83
N ALA A 89 -4.13 7.52 -8.45
CA ALA A 89 -4.91 7.46 -7.22
C ALA A 89 -4.00 7.56 -5.98
N GLU A 90 -2.90 6.82 -5.93
CA GLU A 90 -1.95 6.89 -4.80
C GLU A 90 -1.24 8.24 -4.72
N LEU A 91 -0.83 8.83 -5.84
CA LEU A 91 -0.28 10.18 -5.87
C LEU A 91 -1.30 11.20 -5.34
N LEU A 92 -2.57 11.12 -5.77
CA LEU A 92 -3.58 12.04 -5.27
C LEU A 92 -3.86 11.84 -3.77
N ARG A 93 -3.89 10.59 -3.32
CA ARG A 93 -4.07 10.25 -1.90
C ARG A 93 -2.96 10.85 -1.05
N VAL A 94 -1.71 10.72 -1.48
CA VAL A 94 -0.55 11.33 -0.78
C VAL A 94 -0.61 12.85 -0.84
N ALA A 95 -0.99 13.44 -1.97
CA ALA A 95 -1.14 14.89 -2.12
C ALA A 95 -2.17 15.47 -1.14
N ILE A 96 -3.32 14.81 -1.00
CA ILE A 96 -4.37 15.20 -0.05
C ILE A 96 -3.91 14.99 1.41
N ALA A 97 -3.26 13.86 1.71
CA ALA A 97 -2.78 13.58 3.06
C ALA A 97 -1.71 14.58 3.53
N ALA A 98 -0.84 15.02 2.62
CA ALA A 98 0.23 15.99 2.88
C ALA A 98 -0.15 17.43 2.49
N GLN A 99 -1.43 17.71 2.25
CA GLN A 99 -1.92 19.01 1.78
C GLN A 99 -1.43 20.19 2.62
N SER A 100 -1.49 20.08 3.96
CA SER A 100 -1.05 21.15 4.86
C SER A 100 0.45 21.44 4.74
N ILE A 101 1.26 20.41 4.47
CA ILE A 101 2.70 20.53 4.26
C ILE A 101 2.96 21.26 2.93
N PHE A 102 2.29 20.87 1.86
CA PHE A 102 2.40 21.53 0.56
C PHE A 102 1.99 23.02 0.64
N LEU A 103 0.88 23.33 1.30
CA LEU A 103 0.45 24.71 1.53
C LEU A 103 1.45 25.50 2.38
N LYS A 104 2.06 24.89 3.40
CA LYS A 104 3.10 25.53 4.22
C LYS A 104 4.36 25.85 3.41
N ILE A 105 4.78 24.93 2.52
CA ILE A 105 5.91 25.13 1.60
C ILE A 105 5.61 26.33 0.68
N GLU A 106 4.45 26.33 0.02
CA GLU A 106 4.04 27.41 -0.87
C GLU A 106 3.98 28.76 -0.15
N GLN A 107 3.30 28.84 1.00
CA GLN A 107 3.20 30.07 1.78
C GLN A 107 4.57 30.61 2.22
N THR A 108 5.48 29.72 2.60
CA THR A 108 6.85 30.08 2.99
C THR A 108 7.59 30.71 1.80
N GLU A 109 7.57 30.08 0.63
CA GLU A 109 8.24 30.61 -0.58
C GLU A 109 7.59 31.91 -1.10
N LEU A 110 6.28 32.06 -0.95
CA LEU A 110 5.59 33.29 -1.33
C LEU A 110 5.97 34.46 -0.42
N ARG A 111 6.10 34.22 0.89
CA ARG A 111 6.37 35.25 1.89
C ARG A 111 7.84 35.62 1.99
N TYR A 112 8.75 34.66 1.80
CA TYR A 112 10.17 34.82 2.09
C TYR A 112 11.01 34.61 0.82
N ARG A 113 11.47 35.71 0.23
CA ARG A 113 12.09 35.72 -1.12
C ARG A 113 13.45 36.38 -1.18
N SER A 114 14.19 36.46 -0.06
CA SER A 114 15.57 36.96 -0.10
C SER A 114 16.44 36.07 -0.98
N SER A 115 17.54 36.62 -1.51
CA SER A 115 18.47 35.87 -2.38
C SER A 115 18.94 34.55 -1.76
N LYS A 116 19.21 34.53 -0.44
CA LYS A 116 19.62 33.31 0.27
C LYS A 116 18.49 32.30 0.47
N GLN A 117 17.25 32.76 0.58
CA GLN A 117 16.09 31.87 0.63
C GLN A 117 15.85 31.20 -0.72
N GLN A 118 15.90 31.99 -1.80
CA GLN A 118 15.78 31.45 -3.16
C GLN A 118 16.90 30.45 -3.47
N GLU A 119 18.13 30.74 -3.06
CA GLU A 119 19.26 29.81 -3.20
C GLU A 119 18.96 28.43 -2.57
N TYR A 120 18.30 28.42 -1.40
CA TYR A 120 17.91 27.16 -0.75
C TYR A 120 16.77 26.45 -1.47
N TYR A 121 15.75 27.18 -1.93
CA TYR A 121 14.61 26.60 -2.66
C TYR A 121 15.06 26.00 -4.00
N ASP A 122 15.94 26.70 -4.73
CA ASP A 122 16.53 26.25 -5.99
C ASP A 122 17.41 25.01 -5.78
N TYR A 123 18.16 24.96 -4.66
CA TYR A 123 18.94 23.78 -4.30
C TYR A 123 18.05 22.55 -4.08
N VAL A 124 16.91 22.71 -3.37
CA VAL A 124 15.95 21.62 -3.19
C VAL A 124 15.40 21.16 -4.54
N LEU A 125 15.01 22.08 -5.42
CA LEU A 125 14.56 21.74 -6.77
C LEU A 125 15.65 21.02 -7.58
N THR A 126 16.91 21.41 -7.43
CA THR A 126 18.05 20.77 -8.10
C THR A 126 18.19 19.32 -7.66
N ILE A 127 18.19 19.03 -6.35
CA ILE A 127 18.24 17.65 -5.85
C ILE A 127 17.04 16.84 -6.34
N LEU A 128 15.83 17.41 -6.26
CA LEU A 128 14.62 16.75 -6.74
C LEU A 128 14.70 16.41 -8.23
N THR A 129 15.30 17.31 -9.01
CA THR A 129 15.55 17.12 -10.44
C THR A 129 16.55 15.97 -10.65
N GLU A 130 17.66 15.92 -9.91
CA GLU A 130 18.61 14.80 -9.98
C GLU A 130 17.96 13.43 -9.64
N ILE A 131 17.00 13.41 -8.71
CA ILE A 131 16.30 12.19 -8.29
C ILE A 131 15.26 11.74 -9.32
N PHE A 132 14.45 12.68 -9.83
CA PHE A 132 13.22 12.35 -10.56
C PHE A 132 13.30 12.64 -12.07
N GLU A 133 14.21 13.50 -12.52
CA GLU A 133 14.37 13.81 -13.93
C GLU A 133 15.02 12.61 -14.66
N LYS A 134 14.29 12.04 -15.60
CA LYS A 134 14.82 11.07 -16.58
C LYS A 134 14.95 11.77 -17.92
N LYS A 135 15.95 11.39 -18.73
CA LYS A 135 16.00 11.75 -20.16
C LYS A 135 14.73 11.23 -20.83
N GLU A 136 13.84 12.13 -21.24
CA GLU A 136 12.58 11.83 -21.92
C GLU A 136 12.82 11.12 -23.27
N THR A 137 11.92 10.22 -23.64
CA THR A 137 11.76 9.75 -25.03
C THR A 137 10.72 10.59 -25.78
N GLU A 138 10.82 10.69 -27.10
CA GLU A 138 9.96 11.58 -27.92
C GLU A 138 8.45 11.24 -27.82
N GLU A 139 8.07 9.99 -27.57
CA GLU A 139 6.67 9.59 -27.29
C GLU A 139 6.13 10.12 -25.93
N GLU A 140 7.01 10.37 -24.95
CA GLU A 140 6.66 10.90 -23.63
C GLU A 140 6.39 12.42 -23.68
N LYS A 141 7.02 13.13 -24.64
CA LYS A 141 6.81 14.57 -24.90
C LYS A 141 5.46 14.86 -25.55
N GLU A 142 5.02 14.03 -26.48
CA GLU A 142 3.80 14.26 -27.27
C GLU A 142 2.51 14.10 -26.43
N ASN A 143 2.57 13.29 -25.38
CA ASN A 143 1.42 12.97 -24.52
C ASN A 143 1.33 13.77 -23.20
N GLY A 144 2.28 14.67 -22.92
CA GLY A 144 2.31 15.44 -21.65
C GLY A 144 2.55 14.56 -20.41
N ILE A 145 3.29 13.46 -20.58
CA ILE A 145 3.48 12.43 -19.56
C ILE A 145 4.53 12.89 -18.55
N LEU A 146 4.08 13.43 -17.42
CA LEU A 146 4.88 13.36 -16.20
C LEU A 146 4.81 11.93 -15.66
N THR A 147 5.79 11.11 -16.05
CA THR A 147 6.36 9.88 -15.44
C THR A 147 5.51 8.93 -14.55
N ALA A 148 4.20 9.07 -14.35
CA ALA A 148 3.44 8.33 -13.32
C ALA A 148 3.18 6.86 -13.67
N GLN A 149 3.52 6.40 -14.88
CA GLN A 149 3.20 5.06 -15.35
C GLN A 149 4.23 3.98 -15.00
N LYS A 150 5.48 4.32 -14.67
CA LYS A 150 6.45 3.28 -14.31
C LYS A 150 6.18 2.81 -12.88
N LYS A 151 5.68 1.57 -12.76
CA LYS A 151 5.55 0.74 -11.53
C LYS A 151 6.84 0.70 -10.69
N TYR A 152 7.96 1.12 -11.29
CA TYR A 152 9.26 1.27 -10.66
C TYR A 152 9.63 2.75 -10.66
N LEU A 153 9.69 3.36 -9.47
CA LEU A 153 10.51 4.55 -9.26
C LEU A 153 11.91 4.25 -9.86
N PRO A 154 12.56 5.19 -10.58
CA PRO A 154 13.99 5.05 -10.83
C PRO A 154 14.69 4.61 -9.54
N LYS A 155 15.65 3.68 -9.66
CA LYS A 155 16.50 3.26 -8.56
C LYS A 155 16.91 4.51 -7.79
N GLN A 156 16.45 4.63 -6.53
CA GLN A 156 16.63 5.81 -5.69
C GLN A 156 18.10 6.24 -5.79
N LEU A 157 18.36 7.41 -6.38
CA LEU A 157 19.72 7.95 -6.49
C LEU A 157 20.29 8.24 -5.09
N TYR A 158 19.38 8.56 -4.16
CA TYR A 158 19.62 8.78 -2.75
C TYR A 158 18.60 7.99 -1.91
N SER A 159 19.05 7.45 -0.79
CA SER A 159 18.17 7.02 0.30
C SER A 159 17.50 8.24 0.96
N SER A 160 16.37 8.01 1.64
CA SER A 160 15.70 9.06 2.44
C SER A 160 16.63 9.70 3.48
N ALA A 161 17.60 8.94 4.00
CA ALA A 161 18.61 9.44 4.93
C ALA A 161 19.61 10.38 4.23
N GLU A 162 20.18 9.98 3.09
CA GLU A 162 21.12 10.80 2.31
C GLU A 162 20.48 12.10 1.81
N PHE A 163 19.20 12.04 1.39
CA PHE A 163 18.45 13.24 1.03
C PHE A 163 18.32 14.22 2.20
N LYS A 164 17.94 13.71 3.39
CA LYS A 164 17.78 14.53 4.59
C LYS A 164 19.11 15.14 5.04
N GLU A 165 20.21 14.40 4.94
CA GLU A 165 21.55 14.90 5.25
C GLU A 165 21.95 16.06 4.33
N LYS A 166 21.84 15.89 3.00
CA LYS A 166 22.12 16.96 2.03
C LYS A 166 21.29 18.22 2.31
N LEU A 167 20.02 18.04 2.61
CA LEU A 167 19.10 19.13 2.93
C LEU A 167 19.53 19.90 4.18
N GLU A 168 20.00 19.19 5.22
CA GLU A 168 20.50 19.79 6.47
C GLU A 168 21.81 20.52 6.27
N THR A 169 22.77 19.93 5.56
CA THR A 169 24.06 20.57 5.29
C THR A 169 23.88 21.90 4.59
N LYS A 170 23.06 21.95 3.52
CA LYS A 170 22.81 23.21 2.81
C LYS A 170 22.02 24.20 3.68
N ARG A 171 21.13 23.72 4.56
CA ARG A 171 20.36 24.57 5.48
C ARG A 171 21.30 25.32 6.43
N GLU A 172 22.26 24.60 7.02
CA GLU A 172 23.25 25.16 7.95
C GLU A 172 24.15 26.19 7.27
N GLU A 173 24.62 25.89 6.06
CA GLU A 173 25.39 26.83 5.22
C GLU A 173 24.62 28.13 4.97
N ILE A 174 23.36 28.03 4.55
CA ILE A 174 22.52 29.21 4.28
C ILE A 174 22.22 29.98 5.57
N ASN A 175 21.85 29.30 6.66
CA ASN A 175 21.53 29.92 7.95
C ASN A 175 22.70 30.71 8.54
N ALA A 176 23.95 30.28 8.32
CA ALA A 176 25.14 31.02 8.74
C ALA A 176 25.26 32.40 8.07
N THR A 177 24.64 32.58 6.90
CA THR A 177 24.68 33.83 6.12
C THR A 177 23.48 34.75 6.34
N ILE A 178 22.37 34.21 6.85
CA ILE A 178 21.14 34.98 7.12
C ILE A 178 21.28 35.72 8.46
N LYS A 179 21.07 37.04 8.43
CA LYS A 179 21.18 37.89 9.64
C LYS A 179 19.88 37.95 10.46
N SER A 180 18.72 37.94 9.80
CA SER A 180 17.42 38.06 10.48
C SER A 180 16.96 36.74 11.07
N GLU A 181 16.31 36.80 12.22
CA GLU A 181 15.76 35.63 12.88
C GLU A 181 14.59 35.05 12.08
N GLU A 182 13.73 35.93 11.55
CA GLU A 182 12.60 35.54 10.70
C GLU A 182 13.07 34.82 9.43
N GLY A 183 14.24 35.20 8.89
CA GLY A 183 14.80 34.58 7.72
C GLY A 183 15.30 33.15 8.00
N LYS A 184 15.93 32.94 9.16
CA LYS A 184 16.37 31.61 9.62
C LYS A 184 15.19 30.71 9.94
N ILE A 185 14.18 31.24 10.63
CA ILE A 185 12.93 30.51 10.91
C ILE A 185 12.29 30.03 9.61
N ALA A 186 12.19 30.88 8.60
CA ALA A 186 11.61 30.51 7.30
C ALA A 186 12.36 29.35 6.61
N ILE A 187 13.70 29.38 6.61
CA ILE A 187 14.51 28.29 6.05
C ILE A 187 14.34 26.99 6.84
N ASN A 188 14.32 27.09 8.17
CA ASN A 188 14.12 25.93 9.04
C ASN A 188 12.73 25.30 8.84
N ASP A 189 11.68 26.13 8.79
CA ASP A 189 10.31 25.69 8.53
C ASP A 189 10.16 25.04 7.16
N TYR A 190 10.82 25.59 6.14
CA TYR A 190 10.84 25.02 4.80
C TYR A 190 11.54 23.66 4.79
N ALA A 191 12.76 23.59 5.31
CA ALA A 191 13.55 22.36 5.37
C ALA A 191 12.78 21.25 6.09
N GLU A 192 12.19 21.57 7.24
CA GLU A 192 11.40 20.61 8.01
C GLU A 192 10.16 20.12 7.24
N SER A 193 9.47 21.02 6.54
CA SER A 193 8.33 20.64 5.71
C SER A 193 8.75 19.69 4.56
N VAL A 194 9.88 19.95 3.91
CA VAL A 194 10.42 19.08 2.85
C VAL A 194 10.87 17.72 3.42
N LYS A 195 11.50 17.68 4.59
CA LYS A 195 11.86 16.41 5.26
C LYS A 195 10.66 15.54 5.58
N GLN A 196 9.53 16.13 5.96
CA GLN A 196 8.31 15.40 6.25
C GLN A 196 7.75 14.69 5.01
N LEU A 197 8.03 15.19 3.81
CA LEU A 197 7.66 14.55 2.54
C LEU A 197 8.61 13.38 2.16
N ALA A 198 9.84 13.38 2.67
CA ALA A 198 10.86 12.36 2.44
C ALA A 198 10.58 11.09 3.28
N THR A 199 9.83 10.17 2.69
CA THR A 199 9.36 8.91 3.30
C THR A 199 9.83 7.70 2.49
N LYS A 200 9.64 6.46 2.99
CA LYS A 200 10.16 5.24 2.33
C LYS A 200 9.78 5.08 0.85
N GLN A 201 8.68 5.67 0.39
CA GLN A 201 8.20 5.59 -0.99
C GLN A 201 8.45 6.87 -1.81
N ASP A 202 8.95 7.95 -1.19
CA ASP A 202 9.24 9.27 -1.77
C ASP A 202 8.13 9.88 -2.66
N LEU A 203 6.89 9.40 -2.54
CA LEU A 203 5.75 9.96 -3.30
C LEU A 203 5.52 11.43 -2.96
N GLY A 204 5.76 11.84 -1.71
CA GLY A 204 5.66 13.25 -1.28
C GLY A 204 6.70 14.14 -1.97
N LEU A 205 7.97 13.71 -2.03
CA LEU A 205 9.03 14.44 -2.74
C LEU A 205 8.78 14.47 -4.25
N ARG A 206 8.29 13.38 -4.80
CA ARG A 206 7.89 13.31 -6.20
C ARG A 206 6.78 14.31 -6.50
N LEU A 207 5.75 14.36 -5.67
CA LEU A 207 4.68 15.36 -5.80
C LEU A 207 5.23 16.78 -5.71
N LEU A 208 6.13 17.06 -4.74
CA LEU A 208 6.78 18.36 -4.63
C LEU A 208 7.50 18.74 -5.93
N TYR A 209 8.30 17.83 -6.49
CA TYR A 209 8.95 18.02 -7.79
C TYR A 209 7.95 18.34 -8.89
N LEU A 210 6.87 17.56 -9.00
CA LEU A 210 5.83 17.77 -10.01
C LEU A 210 5.15 19.13 -9.83
N PHE A 211 4.77 19.51 -8.61
CA PHE A 211 4.21 20.83 -8.32
C PHE A 211 5.14 21.95 -8.77
N LYS A 212 6.45 21.87 -8.48
CA LYS A 212 7.45 22.88 -8.87
C LYS A 212 7.69 22.95 -10.38
N ARG A 213 7.56 21.81 -11.08
CA ARG A 213 7.76 21.70 -12.54
C ARG A 213 6.53 22.10 -13.33
N THR A 214 5.34 21.99 -12.75
CA THR A 214 4.08 22.37 -13.40
C THR A 214 3.71 23.82 -13.10
N ASP A 215 3.02 24.49 -14.02
CA ASP A 215 2.52 25.86 -13.83
C ASP A 215 1.28 25.92 -12.90
N ILE A 216 1.28 25.15 -11.82
CA ILE A 216 0.18 25.12 -10.85
C ILE A 216 0.44 26.22 -9.84
N LYS A 217 -0.36 27.27 -9.95
CA LYS A 217 -0.15 28.53 -9.23
C LYS A 217 -0.81 28.56 -7.86
N ASP A 218 -1.66 27.59 -7.56
CA ASP A 218 -2.45 27.56 -6.33
C ASP A 218 -2.63 26.13 -5.81
N LEU A 219 -1.90 25.78 -4.75
CA LEU A 219 -2.04 24.49 -4.08
C LEU A 219 -3.32 24.38 -3.24
N SER A 220 -4.13 25.45 -3.13
CA SER A 220 -5.44 25.40 -2.46
C SER A 220 -6.41 24.42 -3.11
N ILE A 221 -6.20 24.03 -4.38
CA ILE A 221 -6.96 22.97 -5.06
C ILE A 221 -6.94 21.65 -4.27
N LEU A 222 -5.85 21.35 -3.57
CA LEU A 222 -5.73 20.14 -2.75
C LEU A 222 -6.67 20.21 -1.53
N LYS A 223 -6.96 21.41 -1.02
CA LYS A 223 -7.95 21.62 0.03
C LYS A 223 -9.35 21.28 -0.44
N VAL A 224 -9.71 21.76 -1.62
CA VAL A 224 -11.03 21.50 -2.20
C VAL A 224 -11.22 19.99 -2.42
N LEU A 225 -10.19 19.29 -2.91
CA LEU A 225 -10.22 17.83 -3.07
C LEU A 225 -10.30 17.10 -1.71
N SER A 226 -9.57 17.57 -0.70
CA SER A 226 -9.66 17.05 0.67
C SER A 226 -11.08 17.19 1.24
N ASP A 227 -11.70 18.34 1.05
CA ASP A 227 -13.08 18.62 1.48
C ASP A 227 -14.09 17.71 0.76
N MET A 228 -13.90 17.45 -0.54
CA MET A 228 -14.70 16.46 -1.28
C MET A 228 -14.55 15.05 -0.74
N VAL A 229 -13.32 14.62 -0.46
CA VAL A 229 -13.03 13.31 0.15
C VAL A 229 -13.71 13.19 1.51
N ASN A 230 -13.65 14.23 2.34
CA ASN A 230 -14.31 14.26 3.65
C ASN A 230 -15.84 14.22 3.54
N TYR A 231 -16.41 15.00 2.61
CA TYR A 231 -17.86 14.99 2.34
C TYR A 231 -18.37 13.59 1.98
N LEU A 232 -17.63 12.87 1.13
CA LEU A 232 -18.00 11.57 0.60
C LEU A 232 -17.92 10.43 1.62
N GLN A 233 -17.14 10.55 2.70
CA GLN A 233 -17.02 9.50 3.73
C GLN A 233 -18.37 9.12 4.37
N SER A 234 -19.28 10.09 4.49
CA SER A 234 -20.62 9.90 5.04
C SER A 234 -21.64 9.31 4.06
N LYS A 235 -21.25 9.12 2.79
CA LYS A 235 -22.16 8.73 1.70
C LYS A 235 -22.04 7.24 1.38
N ASP A 236 -23.07 6.71 0.72
CA ASP A 236 -23.03 5.39 0.10
C ASP A 236 -22.34 5.51 -1.26
N LEU A 237 -21.08 5.10 -1.31
CA LEU A 237 -20.23 5.25 -2.48
C LEU A 237 -20.39 4.11 -3.50
N ARG A 238 -21.25 3.12 -3.26
CA ARG A 238 -21.53 2.07 -4.24
C ARG A 238 -22.26 2.59 -5.47
N LYS A 239 -22.88 3.78 -5.37
CA LYS A 239 -23.57 4.46 -6.47
C LYS A 239 -22.66 5.53 -7.08
N THR A 240 -22.02 5.21 -8.20
CA THR A 240 -21.00 6.08 -8.82
C THR A 240 -21.56 7.39 -9.38
N ASN A 241 -22.86 7.46 -9.75
CA ASN A 241 -23.46 8.64 -10.35
C ASN A 241 -23.32 9.92 -9.50
N ALA A 242 -23.50 9.81 -8.18
CA ALA A 242 -23.35 10.95 -7.29
C ALA A 242 -21.90 11.47 -7.23
N VAL A 243 -20.92 10.57 -7.38
CA VAL A 243 -19.49 10.93 -7.44
C VAL A 243 -19.17 11.56 -8.79
N ILE A 244 -19.70 11.03 -9.89
CA ILE A 244 -19.57 11.61 -11.24
C ILE A 244 -20.16 13.02 -11.29
N ASP A 245 -21.34 13.24 -10.70
CA ASP A 245 -21.96 14.57 -10.64
C ASP A 245 -21.10 15.56 -9.84
N LEU A 246 -20.46 15.10 -8.76
CA LEU A 246 -19.55 15.92 -7.98
C LEU A 246 -18.29 16.29 -8.79
N VAL A 247 -17.71 15.33 -9.52
CA VAL A 247 -16.59 15.58 -10.44
C VAL A 247 -16.99 16.56 -11.53
N ARG A 248 -18.15 16.37 -12.17
CA ARG A 248 -18.64 17.24 -13.25
C ARG A 248 -18.76 18.70 -12.79
N LYS A 249 -19.30 18.92 -11.58
CA LYS A 249 -19.41 20.27 -10.99
C LYS A 249 -18.07 20.93 -10.69
N ASN A 250 -16.99 20.15 -10.63
CA ASN A 250 -15.66 20.60 -10.21
C ASN A 250 -14.58 20.20 -11.23
N GLN A 251 -14.96 20.03 -12.51
CA GLN A 251 -14.12 19.44 -13.54
C GLN A 251 -12.79 20.17 -13.71
N GLU A 252 -12.79 21.51 -13.63
CA GLU A 252 -11.59 22.34 -13.74
C GLU A 252 -10.52 21.97 -12.68
N ILE A 253 -10.95 21.61 -11.46
CA ILE A 253 -10.03 21.21 -10.38
C ILE A 253 -9.36 19.87 -10.74
N PHE A 254 -10.12 18.93 -11.30
CA PHE A 254 -9.57 17.64 -11.72
C PHE A 254 -8.61 17.79 -12.90
N LEU A 255 -8.93 18.64 -13.88
CA LEU A 255 -8.02 18.94 -15.00
C LEU A 255 -6.70 19.56 -14.52
N GLN A 256 -6.75 20.45 -13.52
CA GLN A 256 -5.52 21.00 -12.93
C GLN A 256 -4.71 19.93 -12.20
N VAL A 257 -5.36 19.06 -11.41
CA VAL A 257 -4.64 18.04 -10.62
C VAL A 257 -4.10 16.88 -11.46
N THR A 258 -4.68 16.65 -12.64
CA THR A 258 -4.30 15.58 -13.58
C THR A 258 -2.81 15.57 -13.90
N ARG A 259 -2.23 16.75 -14.13
CA ARG A 259 -0.80 16.90 -14.44
C ARG A 259 0.08 16.48 -13.27
N ILE A 260 -0.37 16.71 -12.03
CA ILE A 260 0.36 16.38 -10.79
C ILE A 260 0.30 14.88 -10.54
N ILE A 261 -0.87 14.29 -10.77
CA ILE A 261 -1.08 12.86 -10.50
C ILE A 261 -0.69 11.98 -11.69
N GLY A 262 -0.23 12.61 -12.78
CA GLY A 262 0.21 11.96 -14.01
C GLY A 262 -0.84 11.03 -14.61
N LEU A 263 -2.12 11.42 -14.53
CA LEU A 263 -3.19 10.67 -15.20
C LEU A 263 -3.04 10.85 -16.72
N PRO A 264 -3.00 9.78 -17.52
CA PRO A 264 -2.80 9.90 -18.97
C PRO A 264 -3.98 10.60 -19.64
N LYS A 265 -3.72 11.39 -20.69
CA LYS A 265 -4.76 12.06 -21.49
C LYS A 265 -5.89 11.12 -21.93
N SER A 266 -5.55 9.91 -22.36
CA SER A 266 -6.52 8.88 -22.77
C SER A 266 -7.44 8.39 -21.64
N LYS A 267 -7.12 8.73 -20.38
CA LYS A 267 -7.86 8.37 -19.17
C LYS A 267 -8.48 9.61 -18.49
N GLU A 268 -8.35 10.82 -19.04
CA GLU A 268 -8.96 12.06 -18.51
C GLU A 268 -10.47 12.10 -18.76
N THR A 269 -11.22 11.27 -18.05
CA THR A 269 -12.69 11.16 -18.14
C THR A 269 -13.33 11.42 -16.78
N LEU A 270 -14.57 11.90 -16.78
CA LEU A 270 -15.33 12.13 -15.54
C LEU A 270 -15.45 10.84 -14.71
N GLU A 271 -15.60 9.71 -15.39
CA GLU A 271 -15.71 8.38 -14.81
C GLU A 271 -14.42 7.98 -14.09
N ASN A 272 -13.25 8.18 -14.72
CA ASN A 272 -11.98 7.83 -14.10
C ASN A 272 -11.65 8.73 -12.91
N TYR A 273 -11.94 10.04 -13.00
CA TYR A 273 -11.83 10.92 -11.84
C TYR A 273 -12.76 10.50 -10.71
N ALA A 274 -13.99 10.08 -11.03
CA ALA A 274 -14.95 9.60 -10.04
C ALA A 274 -14.48 8.30 -9.37
N ILE A 275 -13.88 7.38 -10.14
CA ILE A 275 -13.28 6.14 -9.61
C ILE A 275 -12.13 6.46 -8.65
N ILE A 276 -11.24 7.38 -9.03
CA ILE A 276 -10.14 7.83 -8.16
C ILE A 276 -10.72 8.47 -6.89
N LEU A 277 -11.66 9.40 -7.01
CA LEU A 277 -12.26 10.09 -5.87
C LEU A 277 -13.01 9.13 -4.93
N GLN A 278 -13.74 8.16 -5.48
CA GLN A 278 -14.41 7.09 -4.73
C GLN A 278 -13.39 6.28 -3.92
N TYR A 279 -12.30 5.86 -4.55
CA TYR A 279 -11.24 5.12 -3.88
C TYR A 279 -10.60 5.93 -2.74
N LEU A 280 -10.32 7.20 -2.96
CA LEU A 280 -9.78 8.11 -1.94
C LEU A 280 -10.72 8.24 -0.74
N ALA A 281 -12.01 8.47 -0.99
CA ALA A 281 -13.02 8.60 0.05
C ALA A 281 -13.17 7.31 0.87
N LEU A 282 -13.23 6.14 0.22
CA LEU A 282 -13.28 4.84 0.90
C LEU A 282 -11.98 4.55 1.67
N SER A 283 -10.83 4.85 1.08
CA SER A 283 -9.53 4.69 1.73
C SER A 283 -9.45 5.51 3.03
N LYS A 284 -9.96 6.75 2.99
CA LYS A 284 -9.99 7.61 4.17
C LYS A 284 -11.02 7.14 5.20
N LYS A 285 -12.23 6.76 4.75
CA LYS A 285 -13.30 6.21 5.60
C LYS A 285 -12.84 4.99 6.41
N HIS A 286 -12.08 4.10 5.77
CA HIS A 286 -11.64 2.84 6.35
C HIS A 286 -10.20 2.85 6.85
N GLU A 287 -9.52 4.01 6.90
CA GLU A 287 -8.09 4.13 7.20
C GLU A 287 -7.69 3.40 8.50
N LYS A 288 -8.43 3.63 9.58
CA LYS A 288 -8.18 3.01 10.89
C LYS A 288 -8.29 1.48 10.86
N ASN A 289 -9.33 0.97 10.23
CA ASN A 289 -9.63 -0.47 10.22
C ASN A 289 -8.84 -1.23 9.14
N SER A 290 -8.40 -0.54 8.10
CA SER A 290 -7.56 -1.11 7.04
C SER A 290 -6.22 -1.59 7.59
N GLY A 291 -5.62 -0.86 8.55
CA GLY A 291 -4.37 -1.28 9.17
C GLY A 291 -4.48 -2.64 9.87
N GLN A 292 -5.55 -2.86 10.63
CA GLN A 292 -5.85 -4.14 11.27
C GLN A 292 -6.06 -5.25 10.23
N TYR A 293 -6.79 -4.96 9.15
CA TYR A 293 -7.03 -5.93 8.09
C TYR A 293 -5.75 -6.34 7.37
N PHE A 294 -4.91 -5.41 6.93
CA PHE A 294 -3.68 -5.76 6.23
C PHE A 294 -2.67 -6.47 7.13
N ARG A 295 -2.69 -6.22 8.44
CA ARG A 295 -1.96 -7.03 9.41
C ARG A 295 -2.50 -8.46 9.49
N LEU A 296 -3.82 -8.66 9.46
CA LEU A 296 -4.41 -10.00 9.37
C LEU A 296 -3.94 -10.72 8.09
N ILE A 297 -3.95 -10.03 6.95
CA ILE A 297 -3.49 -10.58 5.67
C ILE A 297 -2.01 -10.98 5.70
N GLU A 298 -1.15 -10.17 6.33
CA GLU A 298 0.27 -10.50 6.54
C GLU A 298 0.44 -11.74 7.44
N VAL A 299 -0.23 -11.77 8.59
CA VAL A 299 -0.21 -12.89 9.53
C VAL A 299 -0.69 -14.18 8.85
N MET A 300 -1.77 -14.11 8.07
CA MET A 300 -2.30 -15.28 7.37
C MET A 300 -1.43 -15.71 6.18
N GLY A 301 -0.65 -14.79 5.58
CA GLY A 301 0.39 -15.14 4.62
C GLY A 301 1.52 -15.94 5.27
N GLN A 302 1.98 -15.51 6.45
CA GLN A 302 2.98 -16.26 7.23
C GLN A 302 2.44 -17.62 7.70
N TRP A 303 1.18 -17.65 8.15
CA TRP A 303 0.49 -18.88 8.53
C TRP A 303 0.44 -19.87 7.36
N ALA A 304 0.17 -19.40 6.14
CA ALA A 304 0.12 -20.26 4.95
C ALA A 304 1.47 -20.91 4.64
N ASN A 305 2.57 -20.19 4.84
CA ASN A 305 3.91 -20.73 4.69
C ASN A 305 4.18 -21.84 5.70
N LEU A 306 3.85 -21.62 6.98
CA LEU A 306 4.00 -22.63 8.03
C LEU A 306 3.11 -23.86 7.78
N TYR A 307 1.86 -23.63 7.33
CA TYR A 307 0.94 -24.70 6.94
C TYR A 307 1.55 -25.59 5.86
N ASN A 308 2.09 -24.99 4.80
CA ASN A 308 2.73 -25.74 3.72
C ASN A 308 3.93 -26.54 4.23
N MET A 309 4.78 -25.96 5.08
CA MET A 309 5.93 -26.66 5.65
C MET A 309 5.51 -27.85 6.53
N ILE A 310 4.43 -27.72 7.31
CA ILE A 310 3.88 -28.80 8.12
C ILE A 310 3.29 -29.90 7.22
N GLU A 311 2.54 -29.54 6.19
CA GLU A 311 1.96 -30.49 5.25
C GLU A 311 3.02 -31.25 4.45
N ASP A 312 4.08 -30.56 4.01
CA ASP A 312 5.21 -31.17 3.31
C ASP A 312 5.96 -32.13 4.24
N ASN A 313 6.16 -31.74 5.51
CA ASN A 313 6.76 -32.60 6.52
C ASN A 313 5.88 -33.84 6.79
N ARG A 314 4.57 -33.67 6.99
CA ARG A 314 3.62 -34.79 7.18
C ARG A 314 3.57 -35.72 5.98
N ALA A 315 3.65 -35.18 4.75
CA ALA A 315 3.62 -35.95 3.52
C ALA A 315 4.87 -36.82 3.33
N GLN A 316 6.01 -36.42 3.88
CA GLN A 316 7.24 -37.24 3.86
C GLN A 316 7.14 -38.49 4.73
N TYR A 317 6.23 -38.50 5.71
CA TYR A 317 6.08 -39.61 6.66
C TYR A 317 4.65 -40.16 6.63
N PRO A 318 4.28 -40.95 5.62
CA PRO A 318 2.92 -41.51 5.53
C PRO A 318 2.67 -42.57 6.61
N ALA A 319 1.46 -42.57 7.17
CA ALA A 319 1.04 -43.47 8.26
C ALA A 319 1.14 -44.98 7.92
N LYS A 320 1.21 -45.33 6.63
CA LYS A 320 1.40 -46.70 6.16
C LYS A 320 2.82 -47.21 6.43
N GLU A 321 3.81 -46.32 6.38
CA GLU A 321 5.24 -46.66 6.46
C GLU A 321 5.86 -46.23 7.81
N TYR A 322 5.26 -45.24 8.49
CA TYR A 322 5.80 -44.65 9.71
C TYR A 322 4.86 -44.74 10.92
N ASN A 323 5.45 -44.87 12.12
CA ASN A 323 4.78 -44.65 13.39
C ASN A 323 4.72 -43.14 13.67
N LEU A 324 3.52 -42.57 13.59
CA LEU A 324 3.30 -41.14 13.76
C LEU A 324 3.07 -40.77 15.23
N SER A 325 3.64 -39.65 15.66
CA SER A 325 3.31 -39.09 16.98
C SER A 325 1.90 -38.47 16.96
N PRO A 326 1.23 -38.34 18.12
CA PRO A 326 -0.10 -37.74 18.18
C PRO A 326 -0.18 -36.31 17.61
N GLU A 327 0.92 -35.55 17.66
CA GLU A 327 0.98 -34.18 17.09
C GLU A 327 0.82 -34.18 15.57
N TYR A 328 1.28 -35.21 14.85
CA TYR A 328 1.12 -35.32 13.39
C TYR A 328 -0.33 -35.53 12.96
N LEU A 329 -1.18 -35.98 13.88
CA LEU A 329 -2.60 -36.24 13.63
C LEU A 329 -3.50 -35.06 14.01
N LYS A 330 -2.96 -34.02 14.66
CA LYS A 330 -3.77 -32.87 15.06
C LYS A 330 -4.21 -32.05 13.85
N GLU A 331 -5.45 -31.58 13.90
CA GLU A 331 -5.99 -30.62 12.95
C GLU A 331 -5.18 -29.32 12.97
N ILE A 332 -5.04 -28.71 11.79
CA ILE A 332 -4.35 -27.43 11.66
C ILE A 332 -5.33 -26.32 12.10
N PRO A 333 -5.00 -25.55 13.15
CA PRO A 333 -5.87 -24.47 13.60
C PRO A 333 -5.82 -23.27 12.63
N GLY A 334 -6.95 -22.57 12.48
CA GLY A 334 -7.02 -21.32 11.70
C GLY A 334 -7.29 -21.46 10.20
N ILE A 335 -7.57 -22.68 9.71
CA ILE A 335 -7.95 -22.93 8.31
C ILE A 335 -9.16 -22.09 7.89
N ASP A 336 -10.17 -21.97 8.76
CA ASP A 336 -11.40 -21.23 8.53
C ASP A 336 -11.12 -19.74 8.24
N ILE A 337 -10.22 -19.13 9.00
CA ILE A 337 -9.80 -17.74 8.82
C ILE A 337 -9.01 -17.60 7.51
N TYR A 338 -8.12 -18.55 7.20
CA TYR A 338 -7.37 -18.54 5.95
C TYR A 338 -8.30 -18.57 4.74
N VAL A 339 -9.21 -19.54 4.70
CA VAL A 339 -10.16 -19.72 3.59
C VAL A 339 -11.05 -18.50 3.42
N LYS A 340 -11.51 -17.88 4.52
CA LYS A 340 -12.30 -16.64 4.49
C LYS A 340 -11.58 -15.49 3.77
N HIS A 341 -10.24 -15.44 3.83
CA HIS A 341 -9.43 -14.33 3.32
C HIS A 341 -8.47 -14.70 2.17
N GLU A 342 -8.52 -15.93 1.68
CA GLU A 342 -7.57 -16.52 0.72
C GLU A 342 -7.34 -15.66 -0.51
N ASP A 343 -8.41 -15.16 -1.14
CA ASP A 343 -8.33 -14.29 -2.31
C ASP A 343 -7.49 -13.04 -2.04
N MET A 344 -7.69 -12.42 -0.88
CA MET A 344 -7.01 -11.18 -0.51
C MET A 344 -5.56 -11.44 -0.10
N ILE A 345 -5.29 -12.57 0.56
CA ILE A 345 -3.94 -13.02 0.88
C ILE A 345 -3.12 -13.20 -0.40
N ASN A 346 -3.67 -13.90 -1.40
CA ASN A 346 -3.00 -14.14 -2.67
C ASN A 346 -2.66 -12.84 -3.42
N ILE A 347 -3.49 -11.80 -3.27
CA ILE A 347 -3.30 -10.50 -3.93
C ILE A 347 -2.26 -9.64 -3.21
N PHE A 348 -2.28 -9.61 -1.88
CA PHE A 348 -1.56 -8.61 -1.08
C PHE A 348 -0.34 -9.16 -0.32
N SER A 349 -0.29 -10.45 0.03
CA SER A 349 0.83 -11.02 0.80
C SER A 349 2.07 -11.30 -0.05
N ASN A 350 1.95 -11.35 -1.39
CA ASN A 350 3.08 -11.52 -2.31
C ASN A 350 3.73 -10.19 -2.77
N LYS A 351 3.31 -9.05 -2.21
CA LYS A 351 3.74 -7.71 -2.63
C LYS A 351 4.60 -6.96 -1.60
N SER A 352 4.95 -7.56 -0.47
CA SER A 352 5.73 -6.95 0.61
C SER A 352 7.23 -7.20 0.48
#